data_AF-A0A093BQ08-F1
#
_entry.id   AF-A0A093BQ08-F1
#
_cell.length_a   1.000
_cell.length_b   1.000
_cell.length_c   1.000
_cell.angle_alpha   90.00
_cell.angle_beta   90.00
_cell.angle_gamma   90.00
#
_symmetry.space_group_name_H-M   'P 1'
#
loop_
_entity.id
_entity.type
_entity.pdbx_description
1 polymer ?
#
loop_
_entity_poly.entity_id
_entity_poly.type
_entity_poly.pdbx_seq_one_letter_code
_entity_poly.pdbx_strand_id
1 'polypeptide(L)'
;QKNICLTGWRIKVVDGNTAICVEGKRKDMKDLSWHSNAIVERIAHNQVRTSSGSVYVLQGNIDSASMRKEGFPYRFVKRFTYGFSKKWKEYVEEFLEARRR
;
A
#
# COMPACT_ATOMS: atom_id res chain seq x y z
N GLN A 1 16.55 11.97 6.13
CA GLN A 1 15.15 11.82 5.65
C GLN A 1 14.33 11.21 6.78
N LYS A 2 13.19 11.80 7.17
CA LYS A 2 12.36 11.27 8.28
C LYS A 2 11.36 10.26 7.71
N ASN A 3 11.28 9.08 8.33
CA ASN A 3 10.32 8.05 7.96
C ASN A 3 8.92 8.42 8.45
N ILE A 4 7.91 8.25 7.59
CA ILE A 4 6.49 8.50 7.92
C ILE A 4 5.86 7.19 8.39
N CYS A 5 5.27 7.16 9.58
CA CYS A 5 4.61 5.95 10.10
C CYS A 5 3.11 5.97 9.81
N LEU A 6 2.60 4.91 9.16
CA LEU A 6 1.18 4.70 8.92
C LEU A 6 0.66 3.51 9.72
N THR A 7 -0.51 3.67 10.35
CA THR A 7 -1.30 2.58 10.96
C THR A 7 -2.62 2.38 10.24
N GLY A 8 -3.26 1.22 10.45
CA GLY A 8 -4.52 0.88 9.78
C GLY A 8 -4.39 1.01 8.25
N TRP A 9 -3.22 0.62 7.74
CA TRP A 9 -2.83 0.95 6.38
C TRP A 9 -3.47 0.01 5.38
N ARG A 10 -3.70 0.49 4.16
CA ARG A 10 -4.28 -0.26 3.05
C ARG A 10 -3.69 0.17 1.73
N ILE A 11 -3.88 -0.65 0.70
CA ILE A 11 -3.48 -0.32 -0.67
C ILE A 11 -4.67 0.30 -1.40
N LYS A 12 -4.40 1.32 -2.21
CA LYS A 12 -5.37 1.89 -3.15
C LYS A 12 -4.77 1.96 -4.53
N VAL A 13 -5.61 1.74 -5.54
CA VAL A 13 -5.22 1.89 -6.94
C VAL A 13 -5.37 3.34 -7.35
N VAL A 14 -4.36 3.86 -8.04
CA VAL A 14 -4.29 5.24 -8.53
C VAL A 14 -3.92 5.26 -10.01
N ASP A 15 -3.89 6.47 -10.60
CA ASP A 15 -3.43 6.71 -11.97
C ASP A 15 -4.13 5.83 -13.01
N GLY A 16 -5.46 5.71 -12.94
CA GLY A 16 -6.24 4.95 -13.91
C GLY A 16 -5.92 3.46 -13.95
N ASN A 17 -5.66 2.84 -12.80
CA ASN A 17 -5.23 1.44 -12.67
C ASN A 17 -3.81 1.16 -13.20
N THR A 18 -2.89 2.11 -13.07
CA THR A 18 -1.48 1.92 -13.46
C THR A 18 -0.51 1.89 -12.29
N ALA A 19 -0.92 2.39 -11.12
CA ALA A 19 -0.08 2.40 -9.93
C ALA A 19 -0.89 2.13 -8.67
N ILE A 20 -0.17 1.93 -7.56
CA ILE A 20 -0.77 1.82 -6.23
C ILE A 20 -0.15 2.84 -5.27
N CYS A 21 -0.94 3.33 -4.33
CA CYS A 21 -0.47 4.07 -3.16
C CYS A 21 -0.85 3.33 -1.87
N VAL A 22 -0.33 3.80 -0.73
CA VAL A 22 -0.80 3.38 0.59
C VAL A 22 -1.63 4.50 1.23
N GLU A 23 -2.75 4.13 1.83
CA GLU A 23 -3.53 5.00 2.71
C GLU A 23 -3.44 4.49 4.14
N GLY A 24 -3.65 5.36 5.12
CA GLY A 24 -3.71 4.99 6.53
C GLY A 24 -3.75 6.22 7.44
N LYS A 25 -3.51 6.00 8.73
CA LYS A 25 -3.43 7.07 9.74
C LYS A 25 -1.98 7.43 10.02
N ARG A 26 -1.62 8.70 9.85
CA ARG A 26 -0.25 9.19 10.04
C ARG A 26 0.03 9.49 11.51
N LYS A 27 0.92 8.71 12.13
CA LYS A 27 1.17 8.82 13.59
C LYS A 27 1.70 10.20 14.01
N ASP A 28 2.56 10.80 13.21
CA ASP A 28 3.16 12.10 13.52
C ASP A 28 2.22 13.29 13.28
N MET A 29 1.03 13.05 12.71
CA MET A 29 0.00 14.05 12.48
C MET A 29 -1.30 13.70 13.22
N LYS A 30 -1.19 13.24 14.47
CA LYS A 30 -2.36 12.91 15.32
C LYS A 30 -3.33 11.95 14.64
N ASP A 31 -2.80 10.93 13.99
CA ASP A 31 -3.56 9.90 13.28
C ASP A 31 -4.49 10.41 12.17
N LEU A 32 -4.13 11.55 11.57
CA LEU A 32 -4.82 12.10 10.40
C LEU A 32 -4.88 11.07 9.26
N SER A 33 -6.06 10.94 8.65
CA SER A 33 -6.24 10.16 7.43
C SER A 33 -5.35 10.70 6.32
N TRP A 34 -4.51 9.84 5.76
CA TRP A 34 -3.46 10.22 4.82
C TRP A 34 -3.39 9.22 3.66
N HIS A 35 -2.98 9.70 2.49
CA HIS A 35 -2.62 8.86 1.35
C HIS A 35 -1.23 9.27 0.84
N SER A 36 -0.46 8.30 0.40
CA SER A 36 0.86 8.53 -0.19
C SER A 36 0.76 8.81 -1.68
N ASN A 37 1.87 9.26 -2.29
CA ASN A 37 2.09 9.14 -3.73
C ASN A 37 2.26 7.66 -4.13
N ALA A 38 2.36 7.39 -5.43
CA ALA A 38 2.59 6.04 -5.96
C ALA A 38 3.81 5.36 -5.32
N ILE A 39 3.67 4.10 -4.93
CA ILE A 39 4.76 3.26 -4.41
C ILE A 39 5.62 2.78 -5.58
N VAL A 40 6.93 3.01 -5.50
CA VAL A 40 7.88 2.66 -6.58
C VAL A 40 8.91 1.62 -6.14
N GLU A 41 9.19 1.53 -4.84
CA GLU A 41 10.26 0.70 -4.29
C GLU A 41 9.93 0.13 -2.92
N ARG A 42 10.44 -1.07 -2.66
CA ARG A 42 10.41 -1.74 -1.36
C ARG A 42 11.81 -1.67 -0.73
N ILE A 43 11.91 -0.99 0.41
CA ILE A 43 13.12 -0.94 1.24
C ILE A 43 13.17 -2.16 2.17
N ALA A 44 12.06 -2.45 2.84
CA ALA A 44 11.87 -3.63 3.69
C ALA A 44 10.44 -4.15 3.54
N HIS A 45 10.11 -5.26 4.21
CA HIS A 45 8.74 -5.81 4.11
C HIS A 45 7.68 -4.80 4.54
N ASN A 46 7.95 -3.99 5.56
CA ASN A 46 7.07 -2.95 6.06
C ASN A 46 7.55 -1.53 5.72
N GLN A 47 8.48 -1.38 4.77
CA GLN A 47 9.02 -0.07 4.38
C GLN A 47 9.03 0.11 2.87
N VAL A 48 8.39 1.17 2.42
CA VAL A 48 8.21 1.46 1.00
C VAL A 48 8.55 2.91 0.69
N ARG A 49 9.05 3.17 -0.51
CA ARG A 49 9.37 4.51 -1.02
C ARG A 49 8.39 4.90 -2.11
N THR A 50 7.94 6.15 -2.07
CA THR A 50 7.07 6.74 -3.09
C THR A 50 7.84 7.39 -4.22
N SER A 51 7.16 7.70 -5.33
CA SER A 51 7.71 8.47 -6.46
C SER A 51 8.23 9.86 -6.06
N SER A 52 7.67 10.48 -5.01
CA SER A 52 8.16 11.72 -4.42
C SER A 52 9.39 11.54 -3.51
N GLY A 53 9.91 10.33 -3.37
CA GLY A 53 11.06 10.00 -2.52
C GLY A 53 10.74 9.84 -1.03
N SER A 54 9.47 9.97 -0.62
CA SER A 54 9.07 9.79 0.79
C SER A 54 9.09 8.31 1.18
N VAL A 55 9.54 8.02 2.40
CA VAL A 55 9.61 6.66 2.94
C VAL A 55 8.54 6.45 4.00
N TYR A 56 7.74 5.41 3.82
CA TYR A 56 6.66 5.02 4.72
C TYR A 56 6.98 3.73 5.44
N VAL A 57 6.78 3.72 6.75
CA VAL A 57 6.84 2.55 7.63
C VAL A 57 5.41 2.12 7.96
N LEU A 58 5.04 0.94 7.52
CA LEU A 58 3.71 0.36 7.66
C LEU A 58 3.63 -0.42 8.98
N GLN A 59 2.83 0.09 9.93
CA GLN A 59 2.70 -0.52 11.24
C GLN A 59 1.44 -1.36 11.35
N GLY A 60 1.60 -2.58 11.84
CA GLY A 60 0.54 -3.58 11.93
C GLY A 60 0.22 -4.21 10.58
N ASN A 61 -0.82 -5.04 10.59
CA ASN A 61 -1.28 -5.72 9.40
C ASN A 61 -2.10 -4.77 8.52
N ILE A 62 -2.18 -5.10 7.23
CA ILE A 62 -3.05 -4.40 6.29
C ILE A 62 -4.51 -4.43 6.76
N ASP A 63 -5.27 -3.37 6.51
CA ASP A 63 -6.71 -3.33 6.73
C ASP A 63 -7.45 -4.17 5.67
N SER A 64 -7.36 -5.48 5.88
CA SER A 64 -7.94 -6.49 5.00
C SER A 64 -9.46 -6.48 4.99
N ALA A 65 -10.10 -5.97 6.04
CA ALA A 65 -11.56 -5.89 6.13
C ALA A 65 -12.07 -4.82 5.17
N SER A 66 -11.52 -3.60 5.24
CA SER A 66 -11.91 -2.50 4.36
C SER A 66 -11.60 -2.81 2.90
N MET A 67 -10.41 -3.37 2.59
CA MET A 67 -10.06 -3.72 1.21
C MET A 67 -11.01 -4.75 0.60
N ARG A 68 -11.41 -5.78 1.36
CA ARG A 68 -12.39 -6.77 0.86
C ARG A 68 -13.76 -6.14 0.62
N LYS A 69 -14.19 -5.23 1.49
CA LYS A 69 -15.45 -4.48 1.32
C LYS A 69 -15.43 -3.60 0.06
N GLU A 70 -14.26 -3.09 -0.32
CA GLU A 70 -14.04 -2.32 -1.55
C GLU A 70 -13.84 -3.21 -2.80
N GLY A 71 -14.00 -4.53 -2.68
CA GLY A 71 -13.96 -5.45 -3.81
C GLY A 71 -12.57 -5.98 -4.18
N PHE A 72 -11.54 -5.76 -3.34
CA PHE A 72 -10.24 -6.37 -3.60
C PHE A 72 -10.29 -7.90 -3.41
N PRO A 73 -9.74 -8.69 -4.35
CA PRO A 73 -9.68 -10.14 -4.22
C PRO A 73 -8.93 -10.58 -2.96
N TYR A 74 -9.49 -11.55 -2.23
CA TYR A 74 -8.85 -12.09 -1.01
C TYR A 74 -7.40 -12.52 -1.23
N ARG A 75 -7.12 -13.20 -2.35
CA ARG A 75 -5.77 -13.66 -2.70
C ARG A 75 -4.78 -12.51 -2.87
N PHE A 76 -5.23 -11.38 -3.42
CA PHE A 76 -4.41 -10.17 -3.53
C PHE A 76 -4.12 -9.60 -2.14
N VAL A 77 -5.16 -9.34 -1.34
CA VAL A 77 -5.00 -8.75 0.01
C VAL A 77 -4.11 -9.60 0.91
N LYS A 78 -4.25 -10.94 0.86
CA LYS A 78 -3.44 -11.87 1.67
C LYS A 78 -1.94 -11.80 1.37
N ARG A 79 -1.55 -11.48 0.14
CA ARG A 79 -0.13 -11.31 -0.25
C ARG A 79 0.53 -10.12 0.45
N PHE A 80 -0.26 -9.20 1.01
CA PHE A 80 0.19 -7.98 1.67
C PHE A 80 -0.09 -7.94 3.18
N THR A 81 -0.54 -9.04 3.80
CA THR A 81 -0.93 -9.05 5.22
C THR A 81 0.12 -8.45 6.15
N TYR A 82 1.39 -8.74 5.91
CA TYR A 82 2.53 -8.25 6.70
C TYR A 82 3.35 -7.18 5.96
N GLY A 83 2.81 -6.56 4.90
CA GLY A 83 3.53 -5.62 4.06
C GLY A 83 3.93 -6.18 2.69
N PHE A 84 4.92 -5.57 2.07
CA PHE A 84 5.36 -5.81 0.70
C PHE A 84 6.40 -6.93 0.64
N SER A 85 6.04 -8.06 0.01
CA SER A 85 7.00 -9.13 -0.30
C SER A 85 8.00 -8.71 -1.39
N LYS A 86 9.05 -9.49 -1.65
CA LYS A 86 9.97 -9.21 -2.77
C LYS A 86 9.28 -9.22 -4.14
N LYS A 87 8.20 -10.02 -4.28
CA LYS A 87 7.40 -10.18 -5.50
C LYS A 87 6.21 -9.21 -5.59
N TRP A 88 6.18 -8.18 -4.74
CA TRP A 88 5.02 -7.29 -4.66
C TRP A 88 4.65 -6.64 -6.01
N LYS A 89 5.66 -6.31 -6.84
CA LYS A 89 5.44 -5.71 -8.16
C LYS A 89 4.68 -6.67 -9.08
N GLU A 90 5.11 -7.92 -9.15
CA GLU A 90 4.41 -8.99 -9.91
C GLU A 90 2.95 -9.12 -9.46
N TYR A 91 2.71 -9.09 -8.14
CA TYR A 91 1.36 -9.22 -7.60
C TYR A 91 0.46 -8.02 -7.90
N VAL A 92 1.04 -6.81 -7.93
CA VAL A 92 0.33 -5.59 -8.31
C VAL A 92 0.05 -5.57 -9.80
N GLU A 93 1.02 -5.91 -10.63
CA GLU A 93 0.88 -5.97 -12.08
C GLU A 93 -0.19 -6.98 -12.49
N GLU A 94 -0.12 -8.21 -11.98
CA GLU A 94 -1.17 -9.24 -12.18
C GLU A 94 -2.57 -8.72 -11.82
N PHE A 95 -2.68 -8.00 -10.70
CA PHE A 95 -3.94 -7.45 -10.22
C PHE A 95 -4.45 -6.29 -11.08
N LEU A 96 -3.58 -5.37 -11.50
CA LEU A 96 -3.95 -4.22 -12.31
C LEU A 96 -4.33 -4.64 -13.73
N GLU A 97 -3.60 -5.58 -14.33
CA GLU A 97 -3.94 -6.16 -15.63
C GLU A 97 -5.31 -6.86 -15.62
N ALA A 98 -5.62 -7.60 -14.56
CA ALA A 98 -6.93 -8.21 -14.39
C ALA A 98 -8.09 -7.20 -14.26
N ARG A 99 -7.82 -5.95 -13.89
CA ARG A 99 -8.83 -4.87 -13.80
C ARG A 99 -8.99 -4.04 -15.07
N ARG A 100 -8.07 -4.16 -16.04
CA ARG A 100 -8.14 -3.48 -17.35
C ARG A 100 -8.87 -4.31 -18.40
N ARG A 101 -8.99 -5.62 -18.16
CA ARG A 101 -9.77 -6.56 -18.97
C ARG A 101 -11.23 -6.48 -18.59
#